data_AF-A0AAN8YPD2-F1
#
_entry.id   AF-A0AAN8YPD2-F1
#
_cell.length_a   1.000
_cell.length_b   1.000
_cell.length_c   1.000
_cell.angle_alpha   90.00
_cell.angle_beta   90.00
_cell.angle_gamma   90.00
#
_symmetry.space_group_name_H-M   'P 1'
#
loop_
_entity.id
_entity.type
_entity.pdbx_description
1 polymer ?
#
loop_
_entity_poly.entity_id
_entity_poly.type
_entity_poly.pdbx_seq_one_letter_code
_entity_poly.pdbx_strand_id
1 'polypeptide(L)'
;MLKDATMEDKTVIITTLNEAWAALNSFVDLFLESFRIGDHTHQLLNHLVITALDEKAFSRCLALHSHCYALVIQRERSRTGNEGFISFVSDLPLLGFGMP
;
A
#
# COMPACT_ATOMS: atom_id res chain seq x y z
N MET A 1 10.59 -8.44 9.43
CA MET A 1 9.80 -7.67 8.45
C MET A 1 10.27 -6.21 8.37
N LEU A 2 9.94 -5.31 9.32
CA LEU A 2 10.31 -3.90 9.19
C LEU A 2 11.82 -3.67 9.06
N LYS A 3 12.63 -4.36 9.88
CA LYS A 3 14.10 -4.31 9.80
C LYS A 3 14.62 -4.78 8.42
N ASP A 4 13.95 -5.74 7.81
CA ASP A 4 14.36 -6.32 6.53
C ASP A 4 13.98 -5.40 5.36
N ALA A 5 12.89 -4.64 5.52
CA ALA A 5 12.43 -3.64 4.55
C ALA A 5 13.12 -2.28 4.70
N THR A 6 14.06 -2.13 5.63
CA THR A 6 14.70 -0.84 5.93
C THR A 6 15.82 -0.53 4.95
N MET A 7 15.82 0.69 4.40
CA MET A 7 16.90 1.23 3.55
C MET A 7 18.14 1.60 4.39
N GLU A 8 19.26 1.90 3.73
CA GLU A 8 20.52 2.26 4.42
C GLU A 8 20.38 3.49 5.34
N ASP A 9 19.54 4.44 4.95
CA ASP A 9 19.23 5.67 5.70
C ASP A 9 18.15 5.47 6.79
N LYS A 10 17.73 4.22 7.03
CA LYS A 10 16.69 3.82 7.98
C LYS A 10 15.26 4.19 7.56
N THR A 11 15.05 4.47 6.27
CA THR A 11 13.73 4.77 5.71
C THR A 11 13.01 3.48 5.28
N VAL A 12 11.67 3.47 5.39
CA VAL A 12 10.79 2.39 4.92
C VAL A 12 9.61 3.01 4.18
N ILE A 13 9.19 2.41 3.07
CA ILE A 13 7.99 2.85 2.33
C ILE A 13 6.81 2.03 2.84
N ILE A 14 5.73 2.68 3.25
CA ILE A 14 4.54 1.98 3.77
C ILE A 14 3.31 2.40 2.96
N THR A 15 2.48 1.44 2.59
CA THR A 15 1.16 1.67 2.00
C THR A 15 0.09 0.85 2.69
N THR A 16 -1.18 1.22 2.53
CA THR A 16 -2.33 0.48 3.08
C THR A 16 -3.14 -0.16 1.95
N LEU A 17 -3.67 -1.35 2.19
CA LEU A 17 -4.50 -2.08 1.23
C LEU A 17 -5.78 -2.58 1.90
N ASN A 18 -6.93 -2.23 1.33
CA ASN A 18 -8.24 -2.77 1.73
C ASN A 18 -8.75 -3.77 0.70
N GLU A 19 -9.88 -4.43 0.99
CA GLU A 19 -10.49 -5.40 0.06
C GLU A 19 -10.75 -4.82 -1.34
N ALA A 20 -11.30 -3.60 -1.44
CA ALA A 20 -11.68 -3.00 -2.71
C ALA A 20 -10.47 -2.78 -3.64
N TRP A 21 -9.32 -2.45 -3.08
CA TRP A 21 -8.08 -2.21 -3.82
C TRP A 21 -7.23 -3.46 -3.99
N ALA A 22 -7.60 -4.57 -3.36
CA ALA A 22 -6.93 -5.87 -3.45
C ALA A 22 -7.56 -6.82 -4.50
N ALA A 23 -8.54 -6.35 -5.26
CA ALA A 23 -9.12 -7.15 -6.34
C ALA A 23 -8.06 -7.50 -7.42
N LEU A 24 -8.40 -8.44 -8.30
CA LEU A 24 -7.53 -8.75 -9.45
C LEU A 24 -7.53 -7.57 -10.44
N ASN A 25 -6.35 -7.22 -10.95
CA ASN A 25 -6.15 -6.10 -11.88
C ASN A 25 -6.64 -4.75 -11.33
N SER A 26 -6.48 -4.56 -10.02
CA SER A 26 -6.90 -3.34 -9.32
C SER A 26 -5.73 -2.41 -9.05
N PHE A 27 -5.98 -1.39 -8.21
CA PHE A 27 -4.97 -0.44 -7.75
C PHE A 27 -3.66 -1.10 -7.30
N VAL A 28 -3.70 -2.19 -6.53
CA VAL A 28 -2.46 -2.80 -6.01
C VAL A 28 -1.56 -3.35 -7.13
N ASP A 29 -2.16 -3.89 -8.18
CA ASP A 29 -1.41 -4.43 -9.32
C ASP A 29 -0.73 -3.30 -10.10
N LEU A 30 -1.47 -2.23 -10.39
CA LEU A 30 -0.92 -1.04 -11.04
C LEU A 30 0.15 -0.34 -10.17
N PHE A 31 -0.11 -0.24 -8.86
CA PHE A 31 0.82 0.34 -7.91
C PHE A 31 2.15 -0.40 -7.92
N LEU A 32 2.13 -1.74 -7.79
CA LEU A 32 3.36 -2.54 -7.83
C LEU A 32 4.05 -2.50 -9.19
N GLU A 33 3.27 -2.53 -10.29
CA GLU A 33 3.82 -2.45 -11.64
C GLU A 33 4.53 -1.12 -11.88
N SER A 34 4.03 -0.01 -11.32
CA SER A 34 4.67 1.31 -11.43
C SER A 34 6.10 1.33 -10.88
N PHE A 35 6.39 0.55 -9.83
CA PHE A 35 7.77 0.39 -9.35
C PHE A 35 8.60 -0.51 -10.26
N ARG A 36 7.99 -1.51 -10.90
CA ARG A 36 8.73 -2.44 -11.77
C ARG A 36 9.19 -1.77 -13.07
N ILE A 37 8.33 -0.94 -13.66
CA ILE A 37 8.59 -0.28 -14.95
C ILE A 37 9.23 1.12 -14.78
N GLY A 38 9.15 1.70 -13.58
CA GLY A 38 9.69 3.03 -13.33
C GLY A 38 11.21 3.05 -13.29
N ASP A 39 11.78 4.21 -13.63
CA ASP A 39 13.22 4.40 -13.62
C ASP A 39 13.75 4.47 -12.18
N HIS A 40 14.72 3.63 -11.86
CA HIS A 40 15.33 3.49 -10.53
C HIS A 40 14.36 3.15 -9.37
N THR A 41 13.09 2.79 -9.64
CA THR A 41 12.10 2.48 -8.60
C THR A 41 11.98 0.99 -8.28
N HIS A 42 12.45 0.10 -9.16
CA HIS A 42 12.34 -1.36 -8.97
C HIS A 42 12.93 -1.83 -7.63
N GLN A 43 14.08 -1.29 -7.23
CA GLN A 43 14.74 -1.61 -5.97
C GLN A 43 13.93 -1.19 -4.73
N LEU A 44 13.05 -0.19 -4.85
CA LEU A 44 12.23 0.30 -3.75
C LEU A 44 11.16 -0.72 -3.34
N LEU A 45 10.82 -1.70 -4.20
CA LEU A 45 9.90 -2.78 -3.85
C LEU A 45 10.42 -3.60 -2.66
N ASN A 46 11.74 -3.78 -2.53
CA ASN A 46 12.33 -4.48 -1.39
C ASN A 46 12.13 -3.72 -0.06
N HIS A 47 11.85 -2.42 -0.14
CA HIS A 47 11.68 -1.53 1.00
C HIS A 47 10.20 -1.12 1.22
N LEU A 48 9.30 -1.71 0.45
CA LEU A 48 7.86 -1.49 0.56
C LEU A 48 7.26 -2.44 1.60
N VAL A 49 6.43 -1.92 2.48
CA VAL A 49 5.60 -2.69 3.40
C VAL A 49 4.14 -2.37 3.12
N ILE A 50 3.35 -3.40 2.87
CA ILE A 50 1.91 -3.24 2.62
C ILE A 50 1.14 -3.64 3.89
N THR A 51 0.40 -2.70 4.44
CA THR A 51 -0.48 -2.88 5.60
C THR A 51 -1.88 -3.22 5.13
N ALA A 52 -2.32 -4.45 5.35
CA ALA A 52 -3.64 -4.93 4.94
C ALA A 52 -4.68 -4.67 6.02
N LEU A 53 -5.81 -4.04 5.64
CA LEU A 53 -6.90 -3.70 6.55
C LEU A 53 -7.89 -4.86 6.75
N ASP A 54 -7.93 -5.79 5.80
CA ASP A 54 -8.89 -6.89 5.73
C ASP A 54 -8.18 -8.21 5.42
N GLU A 55 -8.80 -9.34 5.77
CA GLU A 55 -8.25 -10.67 5.50
C GLU A 55 -8.03 -10.94 4.00
N LYS A 56 -9.00 -10.57 3.15
CA LYS A 56 -8.88 -10.70 1.70
C LYS A 56 -7.72 -9.87 1.13
N ALA A 57 -7.54 -8.65 1.65
CA ALA A 57 -6.43 -7.78 1.28
C ALA A 57 -5.09 -8.37 1.71
N PHE A 58 -5.04 -8.98 2.89
CA PHE A 58 -3.84 -9.63 3.39
C PHE A 58 -3.46 -10.86 2.57
N SER A 59 -4.42 -11.72 2.23
CA SER A 59 -4.19 -12.86 1.34
C SER A 59 -3.70 -12.43 -0.04
N ARG A 60 -4.31 -11.38 -0.63
CA ARG A 60 -3.82 -10.82 -1.90
C ARG A 60 -2.40 -10.29 -1.77
N CYS A 61 -2.12 -9.53 -0.71
CA CYS A 61 -0.80 -8.98 -0.46
C CYS A 61 0.27 -10.08 -0.46
N LEU A 62 0.05 -11.15 0.32
CA LEU A 62 1.02 -12.25 0.42
C LEU A 62 1.28 -12.96 -0.91
N ALA A 63 0.31 -12.95 -1.82
CA ALA A 63 0.47 -13.51 -3.16
C ALA A 63 1.31 -12.61 -4.10
N LEU A 64 1.35 -11.30 -3.83
CA LEU A 64 2.02 -10.31 -4.68
C LEU A 64 3.36 -9.83 -4.12
N HIS A 65 3.52 -9.81 -2.81
CA HIS A 65 4.62 -9.16 -2.11
C HIS A 65 5.02 -9.89 -0.82
N SER A 66 6.30 -9.80 -0.46
CA SER A 66 6.88 -10.51 0.70
C SER A 66 6.67 -9.78 2.03
N HIS A 67 6.54 -8.45 2.01
CA HIS A 67 6.41 -7.63 3.23
C HIS A 67 4.98 -7.15 3.41
N CYS A 68 4.16 -8.05 3.97
CA CYS A 68 2.76 -7.81 4.27
C CYS A 68 2.51 -7.82 5.78
N TYR A 69 1.75 -6.85 6.27
CA TYR A 69 1.36 -6.74 7.67
C TYR A 69 -0.16 -6.65 7.80
N ALA A 70 -0.77 -7.58 8.54
CA ALA A 70 -2.19 -7.51 8.85
C ALA A 70 -2.42 -6.47 9.96
N LEU A 71 -3.18 -5.41 9.66
CA LEU A 71 -3.52 -4.39 10.63
C LEU A 71 -4.60 -4.92 11.58
N VAL A 72 -4.20 -5.23 12.81
CA VAL A 72 -5.15 -5.58 13.87
C VAL A 72 -5.66 -4.28 14.49
N ILE A 73 -6.81 -3.80 14.01
CA ILE A 73 -7.51 -2.70 14.68
C ILE A 73 -8.15 -3.28 15.95
N GLN A 74 -7.55 -3.04 17.12
CA GLN A 74 -8.24 -3.30 18.39
C GLN A 74 -9.49 -2.42 18.43
N ARG A 75 -10.67 -3.05 18.42
CA ARG A 75 -11.95 -2.36 18.60
C ARG A 75 -12.06 -1.90 20.04
N GLU A 76 -11.37 -0.82 20.41
CA GLU A 76 -11.83 0.02 21.50
C GLU A 76 -13.07 0.76 21.00
N ARG A 77 -14.18 0.52 21.70
CA ARG A 77 -15.44 1.25 21.57
C ARG A 77 -15.11 2.76 21.58
N SER A 78 -15.42 3.44 20.48
CA SER A 78 -15.19 4.88 20.23
C SER A 78 -13.74 5.29 19.94
N ARG A 79 -13.33 5.08 18.69
CA ARG A 79 -12.49 6.07 18.02
C ARG A 79 -13.26 6.52 16.77
N THR A 80 -13.76 7.74 16.78
CA THR A 80 -14.00 8.52 15.55
C THR A 80 -12.64 8.64 14.87
N GLY A 81 -12.26 7.58 14.15
CA GLY A 81 -11.03 7.54 13.38
C GLY A 81 -11.23 8.48 12.21
N ASN A 82 -10.57 9.63 12.28
CA ASN A 82 -10.46 10.55 11.16
C ASN A 82 -10.21 9.76 9.87
N GLU A 83 -10.95 10.11 8.84
CA GLU A 83 -10.84 9.68 7.44
C GLU A 83 -9.51 10.13 6.78
N GLY A 84 -8.45 10.32 7.57
CA GLY A 84 -7.23 11.03 7.18
C GLY A 84 -6.36 10.28 6.16
N PHE A 85 -6.50 8.96 6.03
CA PHE A 85 -5.75 8.21 5.01
C PHE A 85 -6.45 8.16 3.65
N ILE A 86 -7.80 8.18 3.62
CA ILE A 86 -8.55 8.37 2.36
C ILE A 86 -8.33 9.80 1.83
N SER A 87 -8.20 10.81 2.71
CA SER A 87 -7.88 12.19 2.31
C SER A 87 -6.60 12.28 1.46
N PHE A 88 -5.55 11.53 1.80
CA PHE A 88 -4.27 11.60 1.08
C PHE A 88 -4.36 11.07 -0.36
N VAL A 89 -5.27 10.13 -0.63
CA VAL A 89 -5.50 9.59 -1.99
C VAL A 89 -6.32 10.57 -2.83
N SER A 90 -7.21 11.36 -2.21
CA SER A 90 -7.95 12.45 -2.86
C SER A 90 -7.15 13.74 -3.04
N ASP A 91 -6.10 13.95 -2.23
CA ASP A 91 -5.19 15.10 -2.32
C ASP A 91 -3.97 14.87 -3.23
N LEU A 92 -3.84 13.67 -3.83
CA LEU A 92 -2.94 13.49 -4.95
C LEU A 92 -3.54 14.31 -6.10
N PRO A 93 -2.88 15.39 -6.57
CA PRO A 93 -3.39 16.09 -7.74
C PRO A 93 -3.45 15.04 -8.84
N LEU A 94 -4.68 14.71 -9.26
CA LEU A 94 -4.92 13.86 -10.41
C LEU A 94 -4.05 14.44 -11.51
N LEU A 95 -2.93 13.77 -11.79
CA LEU A 95 -2.15 13.99 -13.00
C LEU A 95 -3.20 13.91 -14.11
N GLY A 96 -3.39 15.04 -14.78
CA GLY A 96 -4.45 15.26 -15.74
C GLY A 96 -4.32 14.28 -16.90
N PHE A 97 -4.83 13.07 -16.72
CA PHE A 97 -5.29 12.23 -17.81
C PHE A 97 -6.64 12.77 -18.26
N GLY A 98 -6.58 13.91 -18.94
CA GLY A 98 -7.53 14.15 -20.02
C GLY A 98 -7.23 13.10 -21.09
N MET A 99 -8.04 12.05 -21.13
CA MET A 99 -8.21 11.25 -22.34
C MET A 99 -9.51 11.68 -23.02
N PRO A 100 -9.50 11.78 -24.37
CA PRO A 100 -10.61 12.31 -25.17
C PRO A 100 -11.87 11.44 -25.12
#